data_AF-A0A2U0S6G4-F1
#
_entry.id   AF-A0A2U0S6G4-F1
#
_cell.length_a   1.000
_cell.length_b   1.000
_cell.length_c   1.000
_cell.angle_alpha   90.00
_cell.angle_beta   90.00
_cell.angle_gamma   90.00
#
_symmetry.space_group_name_H-M   'P 1'
#
loop_
_entity.id
_entity.type
_entity.pdbx_description
1 polymer ?
#
loop_
_entity_poly.entity_id
_entity_poly.type
_entity_poly.pdbx_seq_one_letter_code
_entity_poly.pdbx_strand_id
1 'polypeptide(L)' 'MHVKAVLGHKDIRTTIRYVHLFESMPNDDYHCSTAKNINEATHIIENGFEYVTEIDGIKLFRKRK' A
#
# COMPACT_ATOMS: atom_id res chain seq x y z
N MET A 1 -22.66 2.62 14.92
CA MET A 1 -21.97 3.36 16.00
C MET A 1 -21.02 2.41 16.75
N HIS A 2 -19.97 1.88 16.10
CA HIS A 2 -19.10 0.86 16.73
C HIS A 2 -17.79 1.47 17.25
N VAL A 3 -17.21 2.43 16.52
CA VAL A 3 -15.90 3.03 16.83
C VAL A 3 -15.95 4.00 18.03
N LYS A 4 -17.10 4.68 18.26
CA LYS A 4 -17.24 5.71 19.30
C LYS A 4 -17.15 5.16 20.73
N ALA A 5 -17.64 3.95 20.97
CA ALA A 5 -17.64 3.34 22.30
C ALA A 5 -16.26 2.76 22.68
N VAL A 6 -15.51 2.24 21.70
CA VAL A 6 -14.21 1.59 21.93
C VAL A 6 -13.13 2.59 22.35
N LEU A 7 -13.19 3.83 21.86
CA LEU A 7 -12.13 4.82 22.06
C LEU A 7 -12.41 5.83 23.20
N GLY A 8 -13.62 5.91 23.75
CA GLY A 8 -13.92 6.79 24.91
C GLY A 8 -13.91 8.30 24.61
N HIS A 9 -14.14 8.73 23.37
CA HIS A 9 -14.11 10.15 23.00
C HIS A 9 -15.42 10.89 23.34
N LYS A 10 -15.30 12.04 24.01
CA LYS A 10 -16.41 12.90 24.48
C LYS A 10 -17.21 13.57 23.33
N ASP A 11 -16.61 13.75 22.15
CA ASP A 11 -17.25 14.39 20.99
C ASP A 11 -16.90 13.66 19.69
N ILE A 12 -17.90 13.38 18.84
CA ILE A 12 -17.73 12.66 17.56
C ILE A 12 -17.26 13.58 16.42
N ARG A 13 -17.45 14.89 16.58
CA ARG A 13 -17.15 15.88 15.54
C ARG A 13 -15.66 16.08 15.33
N THR A 14 -14.86 15.94 16.41
CA THR A 14 -13.40 15.97 16.32
C THR A 14 -12.88 14.75 15.55
N THR A 15 -13.41 13.56 15.82
CA THR A 15 -13.04 12.32 15.13
C THR A 15 -13.31 12.37 13.62
N ILE A 16 -14.47 12.91 13.20
CA ILE A 16 -14.82 13.02 11.76
C ILE A 16 -13.81 13.90 10.99
N ARG A 17 -13.27 14.95 11.64
CA ARG A 17 -12.24 15.82 11.05
C ARG A 17 -10.92 15.08 10.81
N TYR A 18 -10.55 14.15 11.69
CA TYR A 18 -9.34 13.33 11.51
C TYR A 18 -9.52 12.23 10.45
N VAL A 19 -10.73 11.67 10.31
CA VAL A 19 -11.02 10.66 9.25
C VAL A 19 -10.85 11.26 7.85
N HIS A 20 -11.35 12.48 7.62
CA HIS A 20 -11.19 13.15 6.33
C HIS A 20 -9.73 13.46 5.98
N LEU A 21 -8.88 13.73 6.99
CA LEU A 21 -7.45 13.94 6.77
C LEU A 21 -6.75 12.63 6.38
N PHE A 22 -7.22 11.50 6.91
CA PHE A 22 -6.71 10.16 6.58
C PHE A 22 -7.15 9.70 5.18
N GLU A 23 -8.39 9.98 4.77
CA GLU A 23 -8.88 9.72 3.40
C GLU A 23 -8.21 10.60 2.33
N SER A 24 -7.59 11.71 2.73
CA SER A 24 -6.83 12.60 1.85
C SER A 24 -5.35 12.22 1.68
N MET A 25 -4.88 11.20 2.40
CA MET A 25 -3.57 10.61 2.08
C MET A 25 -3.70 9.93 0.72
N PRO A 26 -2.76 10.16 -0.22
CA PRO A 26 -2.77 9.45 -1.47
C PRO A 26 -2.75 7.97 -1.14
N ASN A 27 -3.83 7.28 -1.51
CA ASN A 27 -3.89 5.84 -1.40
C ASN A 27 -2.72 5.36 -2.26
N ASP A 28 -1.69 4.87 -1.57
CA ASP A 28 -0.40 4.53 -2.15
C ASP A 28 -0.63 3.21 -2.89
N ASP A 29 -1.38 3.28 -3.99
CA ASP A 29 -1.76 2.18 -4.86
C ASP A 29 -0.47 1.78 -5.60
N TYR A 30 0.00 0.57 -5.35
CA TYR A 30 1.14 0.01 -6.05
C TYR A 30 0.66 -1.07 -7.02
N HIS A 31 1.20 -1.08 -8.24
CA HIS A 31 1.14 -2.26 -9.10
C HIS A 31 2.24 -3.21 -8.65
N CYS A 32 1.87 -4.44 -8.29
CA CYS A 32 2.81 -5.46 -7.83
C CYS A 32 2.99 -6.53 -8.90
N SER A 33 4.23 -6.85 -9.22
CA SER A 33 4.60 -7.92 -10.15
C SER A 33 5.62 -8.85 -9.52
N THR A 34 5.64 -10.11 -9.95
CA THR A 34 6.59 -11.11 -9.44
C THR A 34 7.38 -11.73 -10.58
N ALA A 35 8.60 -12.16 -10.31
CA ALA A 35 9.42 -12.93 -11.25
C ALA A 35 10.00 -14.16 -10.57
N LYS A 36 9.98 -15.29 -11.29
CA LYS A 36 10.70 -16.51 -10.90
C LYS A 36 12.04 -16.65 -11.62
N ASN A 37 12.15 -16.04 -12.80
CA ASN A 37 13.31 -16.15 -13.67
C ASN A 37 14.01 -14.80 -13.86
N ILE A 38 15.30 -14.84 -14.19
CA ILE A 38 16.09 -13.63 -14.47
C ILE A 38 15.48 -12.85 -15.65
N ASN A 39 15.04 -13.52 -16.72
CA ASN A 39 14.45 -12.85 -17.88
C ASN A 39 13.17 -12.06 -17.52
N GLU A 40 12.29 -12.62 -16.69
CA GLU A 40 11.09 -11.91 -16.19
C GLU A 40 11.50 -10.72 -15.31
N ALA A 41 12.45 -10.92 -14.40
CA ALA A 41 12.94 -9.86 -13.53
C ALA A 41 13.51 -8.69 -14.33
N THR A 42 14.31 -8.98 -15.36
CA THR A 42 14.85 -7.94 -16.26
C THR A 42 13.72 -7.20 -16.96
N HIS A 43 12.72 -7.90 -17.49
CA HIS A 43 11.61 -7.25 -18.18
C HIS A 43 10.77 -6.38 -17.24
N ILE A 44 10.56 -6.81 -16.00
CA ILE A 44 9.85 -6.02 -14.98
C ILE A 44 10.63 -4.76 -14.60
N ILE A 45 11.96 -4.87 -14.47
CA ILE A 45 12.85 -3.73 -14.20
C ILE A 45 12.84 -2.74 -15.37
N GLU A 46 12.89 -3.21 -16.62
CA GLU A 46 12.79 -2.37 -17.82
C GLU A 46 11.45 -1.61 -17.90
N ASN A 47 10.37 -2.21 -17.41
CA ASN A 47 9.06 -1.57 -17.29
C ASN A 47 8.99 -0.53 -16.16
N GLY A 48 10.09 -0.29 -15.43
CA GLY A 48 10.21 0.72 -14.39
C GLY A 48 9.60 0.32 -13.05
N PHE A 49 9.58 -0.98 -12.74
CA PHE A 49 9.25 -1.45 -11.40
C PHE A 49 10.51 -1.49 -10.52
N GLU A 50 10.35 -1.15 -9.25
CA GLU A 50 11.39 -1.25 -8.24
C GLU A 50 11.34 -2.61 -7.54
N TYR A 51 12.51 -3.17 -7.26
CA TYR A 51 12.65 -4.38 -6.46
C TYR A 51 12.30 -4.11 -5.00
N VAL A 52 11.52 -5.01 -4.39
CA VAL A 52 11.09 -4.90 -2.99
C VAL A 52 11.77 -5.96 -2.14
N THR A 53 11.54 -7.24 -2.44
CA THR A 53 12.02 -8.35 -1.63
C THR A 53 11.90 -9.66 -2.41
N GLU A 54 12.45 -10.74 -1.88
CA GLU A 54 12.34 -12.09 -2.43
C GLU A 54 11.75 -13.01 -1.36
N ILE A 55 10.69 -13.73 -1.71
CA ILE A 55 10.02 -14.69 -0.83
C ILE A 55 9.95 -16.02 -1.56
N ASP A 56 10.50 -17.07 -0.95
CA ASP A 56 10.45 -18.44 -1.49
C ASP A 56 11.07 -18.56 -2.90
N GLY A 57 12.15 -17.80 -3.16
CA GLY A 57 12.82 -17.72 -4.46
C GLY A 57 12.06 -16.92 -5.53
N ILE A 58 10.96 -16.27 -5.17
CA ILE A 58 10.17 -15.40 -6.05
C ILE A 58 10.47 -13.93 -5.71
N LYS A 59 10.98 -13.18 -6.70
CA LYS A 59 11.28 -11.76 -6.54
C LYS A 59 10.01 -10.94 -6.71
N LEU A 60 9.75 -10.03 -5.77
CA LEU A 60 8.64 -9.10 -5.76
C LEU A 60 9.10 -7.71 -6.19
N PHE A 61 8.31 -7.10 -7.06
CA PHE A 61 8.54 -5.78 -7.61
C PHE A 61 7.28 -4.92 -7.44
N ARG A 62 7.46 -3.62 -7.26
CA ARG A 62 6.36 -2.66 -7.18
C ARG A 62 6.60 -1.45 -8.06
N LYS A 63 5.53 -0.88 -8.60
CA LYS A 63 5.55 0.40 -9.29
C LYS A 63 4.43 1.27 -8.73
N ARG A 64 4.72 2.53 -8.43
CA ARG A 64 3.68 3.49 -8.03
C ARG A 64 2.69 3.70 -9.17
N LYS A 65 1.40 3.71 -8.85
CA LYS A 65 0.34 4.01 -9.79
C LYS A 65 0.30 5.49 -10.16
#